data_AF-A0A839K1X0-F1
#
_entry.id   AF-A0A839K1X0-F1
#
_cell.length_a   1.000
_cell.length_b   1.000
_cell.length_c   1.000
_cell.angle_alpha   90.00
_cell.angle_beta   90.00
_cell.angle_gamma   90.00
#
_symmetry.space_group_name_H-M   'P 1'
#
loop_
_entity.id
_entity.type
_entity.pdbx_description
1 polymer ?
#
loop_
_entity_poly.entity_id
_entity_poly.type
_entity_poly.pdbx_seq_one_letter_code
_entity_poly.pdbx_strand_id
1 'polypeptide(L)' 'MKITHIRHATFLLQIGGKKILVDPMLNNKGTYRAVEKVPNTNMNPLVELPVTIETLSQDYRTLLAQLFFL' A
#
# COMPACT_ATOMS: atom_id res chain seq x y z
N MET A 1 0.99 5.67 20.04
CA MET A 1 0.51 5.43 18.67
C MET A 1 1.57 5.94 17.70
N LYS A 2 1.89 5.22 16.62
CA LYS A 2 2.80 5.66 15.56
C LYS A 2 2.23 5.29 14.21
N ILE A 3 2.35 6.18 13.23
CA ILE A 3 1.95 5.96 11.84
C ILE A 3 3.18 6.13 10.95
N THR A 4 3.45 5.13 10.11
CA THR A 4 4.50 5.21 9.08
C THR A 4 3.82 5.12 7.72
N HIS A 5 3.90 6.19 6.94
CA HIS A 5 3.43 6.18 5.55
C HIS A 5 4.37 5.34 4.68
N ILE A 6 3.81 4.52 3.80
CA ILE A 6 4.57 3.72 2.83
C ILE A 6 4.37 4.28 1.42
N ARG A 7 3.13 4.28 0.93
CA ARG A 7 2.78 4.69 -0.45
C ARG A 7 1.26 4.79 -0.58
N HIS A 8 0.74 5.80 -1.27
CA HIS A 8 -0.71 5.96 -1.45
C HIS A 8 -1.44 5.89 -0.09
N ALA A 9 -2.46 5.04 0.04
CA ALA A 9 -3.16 4.73 1.28
C ALA A 9 -2.49 3.61 2.11
N THR A 10 -1.37 3.03 1.65
CA THR A 10 -0.62 2.04 2.42
C THR A 10 0.16 2.72 3.54
N PHE A 11 -0.15 2.36 4.78
CA PHE A 11 0.60 2.79 5.96
C PHE A 11 0.64 1.71 7.03
N LEU A 12 1.65 1.81 7.89
CA LEU A 12 1.80 0.99 9.07
C LEU A 12 1.32 1.74 10.31
N LEU A 13 0.30 1.21 10.98
CA LEU A 13 -0.20 1.72 12.25
C LEU A 13 0.33 0.86 13.40
N GLN A 14 0.94 1.51 14.39
CA GLN A 14 1.38 0.89 15.64
C GLN A 14 0.56 1.46 16.80
N ILE A 15 -0.29 0.63 17.41
CA ILE A 15 -1.20 1.02 18.47
C ILE A 15 -1.45 -0.15 19.43
N GLY A 16 -1.42 0.11 20.75
CA GLY A 16 -1.70 -0.91 21.76
C GLY A 16 -0.79 -2.15 21.66
N GLY A 17 0.49 -1.97 21.34
CA GLY A 17 1.45 -3.07 21.12
C GLY A 17 1.24 -3.88 19.84
N LYS A 18 0.20 -3.58 19.05
CA LYS A 18 -0.09 -4.23 17.77
C LYS A 18 0.47 -3.41 16.62
N LYS A 19 0.85 -4.11 15.54
CA LYS A 19 1.19 -3.51 14.26
C LYS A 19 0.14 -3.93 13.22
N ILE A 20 -0.34 -2.97 12.44
CA ILE A 20 -1.41 -3.17 11.46
C ILE A 20 -0.99 -2.54 10.15
N LEU A 21 -0.94 -3.34 9.09
CA LEU A 21 -0.78 -2.86 7.73
C LEU A 21 -2.16 -2.50 7.17
N VAL A 22 -2.32 -1.25 6.77
CA VAL A 22 -3.56 -0.71 6.21
C VAL A 22 -3.39 -0.54 4.70
N ASP A 23 -4.45 -0.85 3.94
CA ASP A 23 -4.59 -0.73 2.48
C ASP A 23 -3.33 -1.16 1.71
N PRO A 24 -2.98 -2.46 1.75
CA PRO A 24 -1.72 -2.95 1.22
C PRO A 24 -1.66 -2.89 -0.32
N MET A 25 -1.04 -1.85 -0.87
CA MET A 25 -0.67 -1.75 -2.29
C MET A 25 0.80 -2.17 -2.43
N LEU A 26 1.06 -3.48 -2.61
CA LEU A 26 2.41 -4.08 -2.50
C LEU A 26 3.06 -4.46 -3.84
N ASN A 27 2.36 -4.32 -4.96
CA ASN A 27 2.93 -4.65 -6.27
C ASN A 27 4.02 -3.67 -6.70
N ASN A 28 4.87 -4.12 -7.63
CA ASN A 28 5.94 -3.30 -8.21
C ASN A 28 5.36 -2.11 -8.97
N LYS A 29 6.14 -1.03 -9.12
CA LYS A 29 5.76 0.12 -9.95
C LYS A 29 5.30 -0.34 -11.34
N GLY A 30 4.24 0.29 -11.85
CA GLY A 30 3.71 0.00 -13.18
C GLY A 30 3.23 -1.44 -13.36
N THR A 31 2.63 -2.06 -12.35
CA THR A 31 2.03 -3.40 -12.51
C THR A 31 0.62 -3.32 -13.13
N TYR A 32 -0.13 -2.26 -12.85
CA TYR A 32 -1.52 -2.08 -13.24
C TYR A 32 -1.65 -1.05 -14.34
N ARG A 33 -2.63 -1.28 -15.22
CA ARG A 33 -3.06 -0.28 -16.21
C ARG A 33 -3.50 1.02 -15.53
N ALA A 34 -3.49 2.10 -16.30
CA ALA A 34 -4.07 3.35 -15.87
C ALA A 34 -5.56 3.19 -15.57
N VAL A 35 -6.05 4.00 -14.63
CA VAL A 35 -7.47 4.04 -14.30
C VAL A 35 -8.24 4.55 -15.51
N GLU A 36 -9.31 3.85 -15.88
CA GLU A 36 -10.13 4.27 -17.01
C GLU A 36 -10.90 5.56 -16.69
N LYS A 37 -11.15 6.38 -17.70
CA LYS A 37 -11.98 7.61 -17.59
C LYS A 37 -11.44 8.67 -16.63
N VAL A 38 -10.13 8.70 -16.38
CA VAL A 38 -9.44 9.81 -15.71
C VAL A 38 -8.32 10.37 -16.59
N PRO A 39 -7.91 11.64 -16.43
CA PRO A 39 -6.87 12.24 -17.27
C PRO A 39 -5.49 11.58 -17.16
N ASN A 40 -5.19 10.94 -16.04
CA ASN A 40 -3.90 10.30 -15.81
C ASN A 40 -3.84 8.93 -16.52
N THR A 41 -3.00 8.82 -17.54
CA THR A 41 -2.79 7.60 -18.32
C THR A 41 -1.58 6.79 -17.88
N ASN A 42 -0.95 7.13 -16.75
CA ASN A 42 0.21 6.42 -16.24
C ASN A 42 -0.17 5.07 -15.61
N MET A 43 0.71 4.09 -15.76
CA MET A 43 0.57 2.79 -15.10
C MET A 43 0.83 2.89 -13.59
N ASN A 44 0.03 2.17 -12.81
CA ASN A 44 0.06 2.24 -11.36
C ASN A 44 0.72 0.99 -10.75
N PRO A 45 1.34 1.08 -9.56
CA PRO A 45 1.69 2.30 -8.82
C PRO A 45 2.71 3.16 -9.58
N LEU A 46 2.72 4.48 -9.33
CA LEU A 46 3.63 5.43 -10.02
C LEU A 46 5.08 5.38 -9.50
N VAL A 47 5.29 4.87 -8.29
CA VAL A 47 6.58 4.84 -7.60
C VAL A 47 6.85 3.46 -7.02
N GLU A 48 8.12 3.12 -6.83
CA GLU A 48 8.53 1.90 -6.14
C GLU A 48 8.11 1.91 -4.67
N LEU A 49 8.11 0.73 -4.05
CA LEU A 49 8.02 0.66 -2.59
C LEU A 49 9.28 1.26 -1.97
N PRO A 50 9.16 2.08 -0.91
CA PRO A 50 10.33 2.62 -0.20
C PRO A 50 10.98 1.58 0.73
N VAL A 51 10.37 0.41 0.89
CA VAL A 51 10.80 -0.68 1.77
C VAL A 51 10.54 -2.03 1.09
N THR A 52 11.24 -3.10 1.51
CA THR A 52 11.01 -4.43 0.93
C THR A 52 9.75 -5.09 1.52
N ILE A 53 9.15 -6.02 0.79
CA ILE A 53 7.94 -6.73 1.25
C ILE A 53 8.23 -7.49 2.55
N GLU A 54 9.43 -8.05 2.71
CA GLU A 54 9.83 -8.80 3.91
C GLU A 54 9.75 -7.93 5.17
N THR A 55 10.09 -6.63 5.07
CA THR A 55 9.94 -5.68 6.19
C THR A 55 8.47 -5.41 6.55
N LEU A 56 7.58 -5.60 5.57
CA LEU A 56 6.12 -5.45 5.68
C LEU A 56 5.39 -6.76 5.99
N SER A 57 6.08 -7.90 6.08
CA SER A 57 5.48 -9.24 6.33
C SER A 57 5.63 -9.74 7.77
N GLN A 58 6.38 -9.04 8.61
CA GLN A 58 6.64 -9.43 10.00
C GLN A 58 5.49 -9.01 10.95
N ASP A 59 4.64 -9.99 11.30
CA ASP A 59 3.69 -9.91 12.42
C ASP A 59 2.56 -8.86 12.32
N TYR A 60 2.12 -8.56 11.10
CA TYR A 60 1.01 -7.63 10.87
C TYR A 60 -0.32 -8.35 10.78
N ARG A 61 -1.29 -7.91 11.59
CA ARG A 61 -2.70 -8.18 11.25
C ARG A 61 -3.06 -7.27 10.10
N THR A 62 -3.33 -7.83 8.93
CA THR A 62 -3.71 -7.07 7.75
C THR A 62 -5.16 -6.62 7.88
N LEU A 63 -5.40 -5.32 7.87
CA LEU A 63 -6.73 -4.77 7.61
C LEU A 63 -6.82 -4.55 6.11
N LEU A 64 -7.54 -5.44 5.44
CA LEU A 64 -7.92 -5.23 4.04
C LEU A 64 -9.09 -4.23 4.02
N ALA A 65 -8.86 -2.97 3.66
CA ALA A 65 -9.94 -2.25 3.00
C ALA A 65 -9.98 -2.72 1.55
N GLN A 66 -11.15 -3.18 1.13
CA GLN A 66 -11.37 -3.74 -0.20
C GLN A 66 -11.20 -2.71 -1.32
N LEU A 67 -10.52 -3.18 -2.37
CA LEU A 67 -10.59 -2.82 -3.79
C LEU A 67 -10.87 -1.36 -4.16
N PHE A 68 -9.81 -0.68 -4.59
CA PHE A 68 -9.85 -0.02 -5.89
C PHE A 68 -8.58 -0.41 -6.68
N PHE A 69 -8.63 -1.59 -7.31
CA PHE A 69 -7.79 -1.92 -8.47
C PHE A 69 -8.60 -1.61 -9.74
N LEU A 70 -9.05 -0.37 -9.88
CA LEU A 70 -9.61 0.13 -11.12
C LEU A 70 -8.92 1.43 -11.46
#